data_AF-A0A842XGH9-F1
#
_entry.id   AF-A0A842XGH9-F1
#
_cell.length_a   1.000
_cell.length_b   1.000
_cell.length_c   1.000
_cell.angle_alpha   90.00
_cell.angle_beta   90.00
_cell.angle_gamma   90.00
#
_symmetry.space_group_name_H-M   'P 1'
#
loop_
_entity.id
_entity.type
_entity.pdbx_description
1 polymer ?
#
loop_
_entity_poly.entity_id
_entity_poly.type
_entity_poly.pdbx_seq_one_letter_code
_entity_poly.pdbx_strand_id
1 'polypeptide(L)'
;MHLTELLDAVIFKEVYEEVKVERKLHYHPSELPEEIAEKIKSDKEFRQRYKEILSILLQKLGHENLEVLTIDPSSNSLEVRYTAYYLGCRQFPEIHLKTLLVFSDAIGVDIRDPDVFDTIVEKARRDLGEKNKKEKEERLNHFAPLFKRAIDQESVNE
;
A
#
# COMPACT_ATOMS: atom_id res chain seq x y z
N MET A 1 0.32 -9.56 14.19
CA MET A 1 0.45 -8.22 13.55
C MET A 1 -0.43 -7.27 14.35
N HIS A 2 -0.22 -5.95 14.40
CA HIS A 2 -1.19 -5.13 15.13
C HIS A 2 -2.50 -5.09 14.33
N LEU A 3 -3.67 -5.27 14.98
CA LEU A 3 -4.99 -5.24 14.32
C LEU A 3 -5.17 -4.05 13.36
N THR A 4 -4.62 -2.89 13.72
CA THR A 4 -4.63 -1.71 12.86
C THR A 4 -3.90 -1.93 11.53
N GLU A 5 -2.72 -2.56 11.55
CA GLU A 5 -1.92 -2.89 10.37
C GLU A 5 -2.60 -3.97 9.52
N LEU A 6 -3.22 -4.96 10.14
CA LEU A 6 -4.01 -6.00 9.48
C LEU A 6 -5.16 -5.38 8.65
N LEU A 7 -5.96 -4.53 9.28
CA LEU A 7 -7.12 -3.91 8.62
C LEU A 7 -6.68 -2.87 7.58
N ASP A 8 -5.57 -2.15 7.81
CA ASP A 8 -4.97 -1.28 6.80
C ASP A 8 -4.51 -2.07 5.58
N ALA A 9 -3.92 -3.25 5.74
CA ALA A 9 -3.52 -4.09 4.62
C ALA A 9 -4.73 -4.56 3.78
N VAL A 10 -5.86 -4.84 4.42
CA VAL A 10 -7.11 -5.19 3.70
C VAL A 10 -7.65 -3.99 2.92
N ILE A 11 -7.76 -2.82 3.55
CA ILE A 11 -8.17 -1.58 2.87
C ILE A 11 -7.22 -1.30 1.71
N PHE A 12 -5.92 -1.49 1.93
CA PHE A 12 -4.92 -1.15 0.94
C PHE A 12 -5.06 -1.98 -0.33
N LYS A 13 -5.30 -3.29 -0.19
CA LYS A 13 -5.48 -4.22 -1.31
C LYS A 13 -6.75 -3.96 -2.13
N GLU A 14 -7.83 -3.52 -1.49
CA GLU A 14 -9.13 -3.37 -2.15
C GLU A 14 -9.41 -1.96 -2.65
N VAL A 15 -8.91 -0.93 -1.95
CA VAL A 15 -9.21 0.47 -2.27
C VAL A 15 -8.20 1.06 -3.23
N TYR A 16 -6.92 0.72 -3.07
CA TYR A 16 -5.91 1.29 -3.92
C TYR A 16 -5.68 0.43 -5.14
N GLU A 17 -5.99 0.99 -6.31
CA GLU A 17 -5.58 0.39 -7.56
C GLU A 17 -4.07 0.59 -7.75
N GLU A 18 -3.40 -0.51 -8.10
CA GLU A 18 -2.00 -0.50 -8.49
C GLU A 18 -1.85 0.19 -9.84
N VAL A 19 -1.34 1.43 -9.82
CA VAL A 19 -1.03 2.16 -11.05
C VAL A 19 0.48 2.16 -11.24
N LYS A 20 0.93 1.62 -12.37
CA LYS A 20 2.33 1.75 -12.78
C LYS A 20 2.59 3.18 -13.23
N VAL A 21 3.39 3.91 -12.45
CA VAL A 21 3.76 5.29 -12.73
C VAL A 21 5.22 5.34 -13.15
N GLU A 22 5.50 6.03 -14.25
CA GLU A 22 6.85 6.32 -14.69
C GLU A 22 7.24 7.74 -14.29
N ARG A 23 8.46 7.90 -13.77
CA ARG A 23 8.95 9.20 -13.31
C ARG A 23 10.43 9.36 -13.61
N LYS A 24 10.78 10.57 -14.04
CA LYS A 24 12.17 11.00 -14.18
C LYS A 24 12.68 11.53 -12.83
N LEU A 25 13.75 10.95 -12.32
CA LEU A 25 14.43 11.37 -11.10
C LEU A 25 15.82 11.88 -11.46
N HIS A 26 16.18 13.05 -10.96
CA HIS A 26 17.54 13.58 -11.12
C HIS A 26 18.41 13.10 -9.96
N TYR A 27 19.65 12.75 -10.26
CA TYR A 27 20.68 12.43 -9.27
C TYR A 27 21.86 13.39 -9.43
N HIS A 28 22.56 13.64 -8.33
CA HIS A 28 23.80 14.40 -8.41
C HIS A 28 24.96 13.44 -8.68
N PRO A 29 25.87 13.72 -9.64
CA PRO A 29 26.97 12.81 -9.97
C PRO A 29 27.87 12.44 -8.79
N SER A 30 27.97 13.29 -7.77
CA SER A 30 28.75 13.02 -6.55
C SER A 30 28.09 12.00 -5.61
N GLU A 31 26.83 11.64 -5.84
CA GLU A 31 26.14 10.58 -5.09
C GLU A 31 26.57 9.18 -5.56
N LEU A 32 27.31 9.10 -6.67
CA LEU A 32 27.85 7.88 -7.22
C LEU A 32 29.36 7.78 -6.96
N PRO A 33 29.89 6.58 -6.69
CA PRO A 33 31.33 6.34 -6.78
C PRO A 33 31.86 6.77 -8.15
N GLU A 34 33.02 7.41 -8.16
CA GLU A 34 33.63 8.00 -9.37
C GLU A 34 33.75 6.97 -10.52
N GLU A 35 34.19 5.75 -10.20
CA GLU A 35 34.29 4.64 -11.16
C GLU A 35 32.94 4.28 -11.81
N ILE A 36 31.85 4.31 -11.03
CA ILE A 36 30.50 4.03 -11.54
C ILE A 36 30.01 5.19 -12.39
N ALA A 37 30.24 6.43 -11.95
CA ALA A 37 29.85 7.62 -12.69
C ALA A 37 30.53 7.70 -14.07
N GLU A 38 31.81 7.35 -14.15
CA GLU A 38 32.55 7.27 -15.41
C GLU A 38 32.00 6.17 -16.32
N LYS A 39 31.82 4.95 -15.79
CA LYS A 39 31.29 3.81 -16.58
C LYS A 39 29.89 4.05 -17.10
N ILE A 40 29.00 4.70 -16.32
CA ILE A 40 27.66 5.06 -16.79
C ILE A 40 27.74 6.00 -18.00
N LYS A 41 28.70 6.94 -18.01
CA LYS A 41 28.88 7.90 -19.11
C LYS A 41 29.46 7.22 -20.36
N SER A 42 30.53 6.45 -20.22
CA SER A 42 31.32 5.96 -21.35
C SER A 42 30.90 4.58 -21.88
N ASP A 43 30.26 3.74 -21.06
CA ASP A 43 29.96 2.34 -21.41
C ASP A 43 28.45 2.08 -21.44
N LYS A 44 27.94 1.86 -22.66
CA LYS A 44 26.52 1.58 -22.92
C LYS A 44 26.10 0.19 -22.42
N GLU A 45 26.97 -0.80 -22.50
CA GLU A 45 26.68 -2.17 -22.04
C GLU A 45 26.68 -2.25 -20.52
N PHE A 46 27.63 -1.57 -19.87
CA PHE A 46 27.60 -1.38 -18.43
C PHE A 46 26.29 -0.72 -18.00
N ARG A 47 25.88 0.37 -18.66
CA ARG A 47 24.63 1.08 -18.34
C ARG A 47 23.38 0.20 -18.40
N GLN A 48 23.29 -0.68 -19.40
CA GLN A 48 22.15 -1.60 -19.53
C GLN A 48 22.13 -2.68 -18.44
N ARG A 49 23.29 -3.19 -18.02
CA ARG A 49 23.36 -4.13 -16.89
C ARG A 49 23.14 -3.43 -15.55
N TYR A 50 23.66 -2.21 -15.41
CA TYR A 50 23.66 -1.48 -14.15
C TYR A 50 22.25 -1.05 -13.72
N LYS A 51 21.33 -0.76 -14.64
CA LYS A 51 19.93 -0.47 -14.27
C LYS A 51 19.23 -1.67 -13.60
N GLU A 52 19.54 -2.90 -14.02
CA GLU A 52 18.95 -4.12 -13.42
C GLU A 52 19.49 -4.31 -12.01
N ILE A 53 20.81 -4.15 -11.84
CA ILE A 53 21.48 -4.18 -10.53
C ILE A 53 20.88 -3.12 -9.60
N LEU A 54 20.73 -1.88 -10.09
CA LEU A 54 20.18 -0.77 -9.32
C LEU A 54 18.72 -1.01 -8.93
N SER A 55 17.92 -1.59 -9.82
CA SER A 55 16.53 -1.99 -9.51
C SER A 55 16.49 -3.00 -8.36
N ILE A 56 17.31 -4.06 -8.42
CA ILE A 56 17.39 -5.08 -7.36
C ILE A 56 17.85 -4.47 -6.03
N LEU A 57 18.83 -3.55 -6.06
CA LEU A 57 19.29 -2.86 -4.86
C LEU A 57 18.17 -2.02 -4.23
N LEU A 58 17.44 -1.24 -5.03
CA LEU A 58 16.33 -0.42 -4.54
C LEU A 58 15.20 -1.28 -3.97
N GLN A 59 14.89 -2.42 -4.59
CA GLN A 59 13.91 -3.38 -4.08
C GLN A 59 14.34 -3.96 -2.73
N LYS A 60 15.61 -4.34 -2.58
CA LYS A 60 16.16 -4.81 -1.29
C LYS A 60 16.17 -3.75 -0.19
N LEU A 61 16.15 -2.47 -0.55
CA LEU A 61 16.07 -1.34 0.38
C LEU A 61 14.62 -0.98 0.78
N GLY A 62 13.62 -1.75 0.33
CA GLY A 62 12.22 -1.55 0.67
C GLY A 62 11.39 -0.86 -0.42
N HIS A 63 11.95 -0.63 -1.61
CA HIS A 63 11.20 -0.15 -2.78
C HIS A 63 10.79 -1.32 -3.68
N GLU A 64 10.03 -2.27 -3.12
CA GLU A 64 9.74 -3.59 -3.70
C GLU A 64 9.19 -3.54 -5.14
N ASN A 65 8.45 -2.49 -5.48
CA ASN A 65 7.82 -2.31 -6.79
C ASN A 65 8.53 -1.31 -7.71
N LEU A 66 9.73 -0.86 -7.34
CA LEU A 66 10.48 0.11 -8.12
C LEU A 66 11.42 -0.59 -9.11
N GLU A 67 11.35 -0.16 -10.36
CA GLU A 67 12.19 -0.60 -11.48
C GLU A 67 12.88 0.61 -12.11
N VAL A 68 14.16 0.49 -12.47
CA VAL A 68 14.89 1.49 -13.25
C VAL A 68 14.79 1.11 -14.73
N LEU A 69 14.08 1.93 -15.51
CA LEU A 69 13.88 1.71 -16.95
C LEU A 69 15.10 2.15 -17.76
N THR A 70 15.59 3.36 -17.46
CA THR A 70 16.65 4.03 -18.21
C THR A 70 17.54 4.84 -17.27
N ILE A 71 18.83 4.91 -17.61
CA ILE A 71 19.78 5.86 -17.02
C ILE A 71 20.21 6.81 -18.14
N ASP A 72 19.97 8.10 -17.97
CA ASP A 72 20.42 9.14 -18.88
C ASP A 72 21.58 9.93 -18.25
N PRO A 73 22.83 9.68 -18.67
CA PRO A 73 23.99 10.40 -18.17
C PRO A 73 24.09 11.84 -18.66
N SER A 74 23.39 12.21 -19.73
CA SER A 74 23.47 13.57 -20.28
C SER A 74 22.74 14.58 -19.39
N SER A 75 21.63 14.14 -18.79
CA SER A 75 20.83 14.94 -17.84
C SER A 75 20.95 14.48 -16.39
N ASN A 76 21.90 13.57 -16.10
CA ASN A 76 22.08 12.90 -14.80
C ASN A 76 20.74 12.47 -14.20
N SER A 77 20.01 11.63 -14.92
CA SER A 77 18.68 11.22 -14.52
C SER A 77 18.41 9.74 -14.71
N LEU A 78 17.42 9.25 -13.96
CA LEU A 78 16.87 7.91 -13.99
C LEU A 78 15.42 8.01 -14.41
N GLU A 79 15.01 7.20 -15.36
CA GLU A 79 13.60 6.90 -15.56
C GLU A 79 13.28 5.68 -14.72
N VAL A 80 12.39 5.85 -13.74
CA VAL A 80 11.94 4.76 -12.88
C VAL A 80 10.47 4.50 -13.11
N ARG A 81 10.07 3.24 -12.94
CA ARG A 81 8.68 2.82 -12.85
C ARG A 81 8.44 2.33 -11.43
N TYR A 82 7.36 2.77 -10.80
CA TYR A 82 6.96 2.25 -9.51
C TYR A 82 5.44 2.11 -9.44
N THR A 83 4.97 1.21 -8.57
CA THR A 83 3.54 1.11 -8.27
C THR A 83 3.16 2.24 -7.32
N ALA A 84 2.31 3.15 -7.80
CA ALA A 84 1.64 4.14 -6.99
C ALA A 84 0.23 3.66 -6.64
N TYR A 85 -0.19 3.92 -5.41
CA TYR A 85 -1.49 3.56 -4.87
C TYR A 85 -2.30 4.86 -4.73
N TYR A 86 -3.32 5.07 -5.58
CA TYR A 86 -4.15 6.27 -5.56
C TYR A 86 -5.56 6.04 -5.00
N LEU A 87 -5.93 6.93 -4.08
CA LEU A 87 -7.25 7.27 -3.51
C LEU A 87 -8.06 6.21 -2.73
N GLY A 88 -7.85 6.22 -1.41
CA GLY A 88 -8.87 6.05 -0.38
C GLY A 88 -9.00 7.34 0.45
N CYS A 89 -10.11 8.08 0.30
CA CYS A 89 -10.46 9.24 1.12
C CYS A 89 -10.82 8.78 2.56
N ARG A 90 -10.38 9.50 3.59
CA ARG A 90 -10.70 9.18 5.01
C ARG A 90 -12.19 9.34 5.40
N GLN A 91 -13.09 9.60 4.44
CA GLN A 91 -14.54 9.78 4.65
C GLN A 91 -15.36 8.50 4.40
N PHE A 92 -14.72 7.33 4.29
CA PHE A 92 -15.36 6.12 3.77
C PHE A 92 -15.78 5.10 4.86
N PRO A 93 -16.89 4.35 4.63
CA PRO A 93 -17.46 3.36 5.56
C PRO A 93 -16.47 2.33 6.13
N GLU A 94 -15.49 1.89 5.35
CA GLU A 94 -14.46 0.93 5.78
C GLU A 94 -13.50 1.50 6.81
N ILE A 95 -13.23 2.81 6.77
CA ILE A 95 -12.41 3.49 7.78
C ILE A 95 -13.19 3.60 9.09
N HIS A 96 -14.50 3.86 9.00
CA HIS A 96 -15.38 3.87 10.17
C HIS A 96 -15.47 2.49 10.82
N LEU A 97 -15.73 1.45 10.02
CA LEU A 97 -15.78 0.07 10.51
C LEU A 97 -14.45 -0.36 11.15
N LYS A 98 -13.31 -0.07 10.50
CA LYS A 98 -11.98 -0.31 11.07
C LYS A 98 -11.83 0.37 12.43
N THR A 99 -12.21 1.64 12.51
CA THR A 99 -12.08 2.43 13.75
C THR A 99 -12.89 1.80 14.89
N LEU A 100 -14.12 1.36 14.61
CA LEU A 100 -14.95 0.69 15.61
C LEU A 100 -14.38 -0.66 16.05
N LEU A 101 -13.81 -1.46 15.13
CA LEU A 101 -13.17 -2.74 15.44
C LEU A 101 -11.93 -2.54 16.32
N VAL A 102 -11.03 -1.62 15.93
CA VAL A 102 -9.82 -1.30 16.71
C VAL A 102 -10.18 -0.75 18.10
N PHE A 103 -11.20 0.11 18.17
CA PHE A 103 -11.67 0.64 19.45
C PHE A 103 -12.23 -0.47 20.35
N SER A 104 -13.04 -1.38 19.79
CA SER A 104 -13.66 -2.47 20.55
C SER A 104 -12.62 -3.45 21.08
N ASP A 105 -11.65 -3.82 20.26
CA ASP A 105 -10.50 -4.66 20.66
C ASP A 105 -9.69 -3.98 21.78
N ALA A 106 -9.40 -2.68 21.66
CA ALA A 106 -8.64 -1.94 22.67
C ALA A 106 -9.34 -1.85 24.04
N ILE A 107 -10.67 -1.95 24.09
CA ILE A 107 -11.43 -1.99 25.35
C ILE A 107 -11.69 -3.42 25.85
N GLY A 108 -11.09 -4.43 25.21
CA GLY A 108 -11.16 -5.84 25.62
C GLY A 108 -12.43 -6.57 25.16
N VAL A 109 -13.13 -6.06 24.16
CA VAL A 109 -14.27 -6.75 23.54
C VAL A 109 -13.75 -7.76 22.52
N ASP A 110 -14.22 -9.01 22.60
CA ASP A 110 -13.83 -10.07 21.68
C ASP A 110 -14.47 -9.87 20.30
N ILE A 111 -13.77 -9.17 19.40
CA ILE A 111 -14.22 -8.93 18.02
C ILE A 111 -14.20 -10.20 17.15
N ARG A 112 -13.70 -11.34 17.65
CA ARG A 112 -13.73 -12.62 16.94
C ARG A 112 -15.06 -13.34 17.12
N ASP A 113 -15.78 -13.05 18.20
CA ASP A 113 -17.14 -13.50 18.39
C ASP A 113 -18.02 -12.98 17.22
N PRO A 114 -18.69 -13.87 16.46
CA PRO A 114 -19.56 -13.49 15.34
C PRO A 114 -20.66 -12.50 15.74
N ASP A 115 -21.29 -12.68 16.90
CA ASP A 115 -22.41 -11.84 17.34
C ASP A 115 -21.91 -10.43 17.71
N VAL A 116 -20.73 -10.36 18.31
CA VAL A 116 -20.04 -9.09 18.61
C VAL A 116 -19.65 -8.38 17.33
N PHE A 117 -19.05 -9.09 16.39
CA PHE A 117 -18.63 -8.53 15.10
C PHE A 117 -19.83 -7.96 14.33
N ASP A 118 -20.92 -8.74 14.23
CA ASP A 118 -22.16 -8.31 13.56
C ASP A 118 -22.76 -7.08 14.25
N THR A 119 -22.73 -7.03 15.59
CA THR A 119 -23.15 -5.84 16.35
C THR A 119 -22.34 -4.59 15.98
N ILE A 120 -21.02 -4.73 15.80
CA ILE A 120 -20.15 -3.63 15.39
C ILE A 120 -20.45 -3.19 13.94
N VAL A 121 -20.73 -4.13 13.04
CA VAL A 121 -21.12 -3.83 11.66
C VAL A 121 -22.47 -3.12 11.59
N GLU A 122 -23.46 -3.55 12.38
CA GLU A 122 -24.77 -2.87 12.46
C GLU A 122 -24.63 -1.44 13.01
N LYS A 123 -23.74 -1.24 14.00
CA LYS A 123 -23.42 0.09 14.50
C LYS A 123 -22.82 0.96 13.38
N ALA A 124 -21.84 0.44 12.65
CA ALA A 124 -21.26 1.13 11.51
C ALA A 124 -22.31 1.49 10.44
N ARG A 125 -23.28 0.61 10.18
CA ARG A 125 -24.38 0.83 9.23
C ARG A 125 -25.30 1.97 9.66
N ARG A 126 -25.66 2.03 10.94
CA ARG A 126 -26.50 3.12 11.49
C ARG A 126 -25.81 4.49 11.40
N ASP A 127 -24.48 4.51 11.47
CA ASP A 127 -23.67 5.73 11.45
C ASP A 127 -23.43 6.29 10.03
N LEU A 128 -23.86 5.59 8.96
CA LEU A 128 -23.55 5.99 7.56
C LEU A 128 -24.18 7.31 7.11
N GLY A 129 -25.22 7.77 7.80
CA GLY A 129 -26.01 8.95 7.42
C GLY A 129 -26.77 8.78 6.10
N GLU A 130 -27.65 9.74 5.77
CA GLU A 130 -28.61 9.57 4.66
C GLU A 130 -28.03 9.91 3.27
N LYS A 131 -27.00 10.75 3.19
CA LYS A 131 -26.39 11.12 1.91
C LYS A 131 -25.59 9.93 1.34
N ASN A 132 -25.92 9.53 0.10
CA ASN A 132 -25.31 8.40 -0.63
C ASN A 132 -25.34 7.09 0.18
N LYS A 133 -26.40 6.89 0.99
CA LYS A 133 -26.52 5.75 1.90
C LYS A 133 -26.36 4.40 1.21
N LYS A 134 -26.95 4.23 0.03
CA LYS A 134 -26.87 2.98 -0.74
C LYS A 134 -25.43 2.62 -1.12
N GLU A 135 -24.68 3.56 -1.69
CA GLU A 135 -23.27 3.37 -2.05
C GLU A 135 -22.40 3.04 -0.81
N LYS A 136 -22.70 3.73 0.31
CA LYS A 136 -22.01 3.49 1.58
C LYS A 136 -22.31 2.11 2.17
N GLU A 137 -23.56 1.67 2.10
CA GLU A 137 -23.97 0.34 2.55
C GLU A 137 -23.36 -0.76 1.68
N GLU A 138 -23.33 -0.59 0.35
CA GLU A 138 -22.66 -1.51 -0.56
C GLU A 138 -21.17 -1.65 -0.21
N ARG A 139 -20.49 -0.52 0.03
CA ARG A 139 -19.09 -0.51 0.45
C ARG A 139 -18.87 -1.15 1.82
N LEU A 140 -19.74 -0.88 2.80
CA LEU A 140 -19.68 -1.51 4.12
C LEU A 140 -19.86 -3.03 4.04
N ASN A 141 -20.85 -3.49 3.26
CA ASN A 141 -21.13 -4.92 3.06
C ASN A 141 -20.00 -5.64 2.33
N HIS A 142 -19.22 -4.92 1.52
CA HIS A 142 -18.01 -5.45 0.90
C HIS A 142 -16.86 -5.62 1.91
N PHE A 143 -16.58 -4.60 2.74
CA PHE A 143 -15.44 -4.63 3.67
C PHE A 143 -15.65 -5.48 4.92
N ALA A 144 -16.89 -5.58 5.43
CA ALA A 144 -17.19 -6.38 6.62
C ALA A 144 -16.71 -7.85 6.53
N PRO A 145 -17.04 -8.63 5.48
CA PRO A 145 -16.55 -10.01 5.36
C PRO A 145 -15.02 -10.09 5.14
N LEU A 146 -14.39 -9.08 4.54
CA LEU A 146 -12.95 -9.06 4.32
C LEU A 146 -12.18 -8.84 5.63
N PHE A 147 -12.63 -7.90 6.46
CA PHE A 147 -12.08 -7.71 7.80
C PHE A 147 -12.30 -8.94 8.67
N LYS A 148 -13.49 -9.55 8.64
CA LYS A 148 -13.77 -10.78 9.40
C LYS A 148 -12.80 -11.89 9.05
N ARG A 149 -12.60 -12.16 7.75
CA ARG A 149 -11.63 -13.16 7.27
C ARG A 149 -10.20 -12.85 7.71
N ALA A 150 -9.78 -11.59 7.65
CA ALA A 150 -8.42 -11.22 8.05
C ALA A 150 -8.20 -11.47 9.56
N ILE A 151 -9.16 -11.09 10.40
CA ILE A 151 -9.13 -11.30 11.85
C ILE A 151 -9.11 -12.80 12.19
N ASP A 152 -9.91 -13.60 11.49
CA ASP A 152 -10.00 -15.05 11.69
C ASP A 152 -8.74 -15.79 11.18
N GLN A 153 -8.02 -15.24 10.20
CA GLN A 153 -6.78 -15.83 9.67
C GLN A 153 -5.55 -15.52 10.52
N GLU A 154 -5.53 -14.40 11.24
CA GLU A 154 -4.42 -14.05 12.12
C GLU A 154 -4.26 -15.05 13.27
N SER A 155 -5.36 -15.60 13.80
CA SER A 155 -5.33 -16.58 14.89
C SER A 155 -4.84 -17.98 14.49
N VAL A 156 -4.75 -18.28 13.20
CA VAL A 156 -4.25 -19.58 12.69
C VAL A 156 -2.72 -19.57 12.51
N ASN A 157 -2.12 -18.38 12.48
CA ASN A 157 -0.68 -18.19 12.27
C ASN A 157 0.08 -17.83 13.57
N GLU A 158 -0.57 -17.87 14.72
CA GLU A 158 0.04 -17.85 16.07
C GLU A 158 0.20 -19.27 16.62
#